data_AF-A0A2A6M0D0-F1
#
_entry.id   AF-A0A2A6M0D0-F1
#
_cell.length_a   1.000
_cell.length_b   1.000
_cell.length_c   1.000
_cell.angle_alpha   90.00
_cell.angle_beta   90.00
_cell.angle_gamma   90.00
#
_symmetry.space_group_name_H-M   'P 1'
#
loop_
_entity.id
_entity.type
_entity.pdbx_description
1 polymer ?
#
loop_
_entity_poly.entity_id
_entity_poly.type
_entity_poly.pdbx_seq_one_letter_code
_entity_poly.pdbx_strand_id
1 'polypeptide(L)'
;MAFVPALPKRFHGPSVWALYALGLIPAAWAFYLGATGRLPGNAVKEFEHLLGLWALRFLVATLTITPLRDLFGLNCLRYRRALGLLAFYYVLMHFTAYMLLDQMLRIPAIVADIARRPFITIGMAALVMLIPLALTSNNWSIRKLGQRWNKLHRLAYVIAAAGALHFAMAVKVVGPEQVLYIVLVTLLLAWRAVRTPFLRWKRQRTAGTRPHPATQKAAG
;
A
#
# COMPACT_ATOMS: atom_id res chain seq x y z
N MET A 1 -6.87 -27.91 -0.30
CA MET A 1 -6.24 -26.70 0.28
C MET A 1 -4.74 -26.84 0.12
N ALA A 2 -4.11 -26.09 -0.78
CA ALA A 2 -2.66 -26.16 -0.97
C ALA A 2 -1.97 -25.75 0.35
N PHE A 3 -1.29 -26.71 0.97
CA PHE A 3 -0.46 -26.48 2.14
C PHE A 3 0.81 -25.75 1.67
N VAL A 4 0.75 -24.42 1.58
CA VAL A 4 1.97 -23.63 1.39
C VAL A 4 2.80 -23.84 2.66
N PRO A 5 3.98 -24.48 2.58
CA PRO A 5 4.78 -24.74 3.76
C PRO A 5 5.11 -23.41 4.44
N ALA A 6 4.70 -23.28 5.71
CA ALA A 6 4.94 -22.06 6.46
C ALA A 6 6.45 -21.85 6.60
N LEU A 7 6.96 -20.69 6.19
CA LEU A 7 8.37 -20.35 6.31
C LEU A 7 8.86 -20.56 7.76
N PRO A 8 9.98 -21.27 8.00
CA PRO A 8 10.52 -21.48 9.34
C PRO A 8 10.77 -20.15 10.08
N LYS A 9 10.52 -20.11 11.40
CA LYS A 9 10.61 -18.89 12.23
C LYS A 9 11.93 -18.12 12.09
N ARG A 10 13.05 -18.84 11.96
CA ARG A 10 14.40 -18.27 11.75
C ARG A 10 14.52 -17.38 10.51
N PHE A 11 13.71 -17.62 9.48
CA PHE A 11 13.75 -16.86 8.23
C PHE A 11 12.74 -15.71 8.18
N HIS A 12 11.97 -15.47 9.26
CA HIS A 12 10.94 -14.42 9.26
C HIS A 12 11.53 -13.02 9.19
N GLY A 13 12.61 -12.74 9.94
CA GLY A 13 13.32 -11.48 9.86
C GLY A 13 14.01 -11.28 8.50
N PRO A 14 14.86 -12.22 8.06
CA PRO A 14 15.53 -12.16 6.77
C PRO A 14 14.57 -11.98 5.59
N SER A 15 13.40 -12.63 5.60
CA SER A 15 12.44 -12.50 4.50
C SER A 15 11.84 -11.09 4.38
N VAL A 16 11.69 -10.38 5.50
CA VAL A 16 11.23 -8.98 5.50
C VAL A 16 12.33 -8.05 4.96
N TRP A 17 13.58 -8.27 5.34
CA TRP A 17 14.72 -7.52 4.79
C TRP A 17 14.93 -7.78 3.31
N ALA A 18 14.79 -9.03 2.86
CA ALA A 18 14.82 -9.39 1.45
C ALA A 18 13.71 -8.65 0.68
N LEU A 19 12.51 -8.50 1.25
CA LEU A 19 11.45 -7.73 0.62
C LEU A 19 11.81 -6.25 0.44
N TYR A 20 12.51 -5.63 1.38
CA TYR A 20 13.01 -4.27 1.21
C TYR A 20 14.06 -4.19 0.09
N ALA A 21 15.04 -5.10 0.10
CA ALA A 21 16.08 -5.13 -0.91
C ALA A 21 15.47 -5.31 -2.32
N LEU A 22 14.66 -6.36 -2.50
CA LEU A 22 13.96 -6.64 -3.76
C LEU A 22 13.02 -5.50 -4.16
N GLY A 23 12.33 -4.91 -3.17
CA GLY A 23 11.41 -3.82 -3.39
C GLY A 23 12.10 -2.55 -3.89
N LEU A 24 13.38 -2.32 -3.58
CA LEU A 24 14.15 -1.15 -4.02
C LEU A 24 14.86 -1.35 -5.37
N ILE A 25 14.99 -2.59 -5.86
CA ILE A 25 15.64 -2.89 -7.14
C ILE A 25 15.05 -2.10 -8.31
N PRO A 26 13.72 -2.01 -8.50
CA PRO A 26 13.16 -1.28 -9.64
C PRO A 26 13.57 0.20 -9.68
N ALA A 27 13.58 0.87 -8.52
CA ALA A 27 14.03 2.25 -8.42
C ALA A 27 15.54 2.38 -8.75
N ALA A 28 16.38 1.54 -8.16
CA ALA A 28 17.83 1.58 -8.40
C ALA A 28 18.18 1.29 -9.88
N TRP A 29 17.51 0.30 -10.47
CA TRP A 29 17.71 -0.09 -11.86
C TRP A 29 17.24 1.00 -12.83
N ALA A 30 16.05 1.56 -12.62
CA ALA A 30 15.54 2.63 -13.46
C ALA A 30 16.39 3.90 -13.36
N PHE A 31 16.87 4.23 -12.16
CA PHE A 31 17.82 5.34 -11.97
C PHE A 31 19.12 5.11 -12.74
N TYR A 32 19.70 3.91 -12.66
CA TYR A 32 20.90 3.55 -13.41
C TYR A 32 20.69 3.66 -14.93
N LEU A 33 19.57 3.15 -15.45
CA LEU A 33 19.24 3.26 -16.87
C LEU A 33 19.05 4.73 -17.30
N GLY A 34 18.38 5.54 -16.47
CA GLY A 34 18.25 6.98 -16.71
C GLY A 34 19.59 7.71 -16.73
N ALA A 35 20.45 7.43 -15.74
CA ALA A 35 21.77 8.03 -15.62
C ALA A 35 22.74 7.62 -16.74
N THR A 36 22.55 6.44 -17.34
CA THR A 36 23.38 5.94 -18.45
C THR A 36 22.78 6.20 -19.83
N GLY A 37 21.68 6.97 -19.91
CA GLY A 37 21.02 7.30 -21.18
C GLY A 37 20.36 6.10 -21.87
N ARG A 38 20.11 5.01 -21.13
CA ARG A 38 19.50 3.76 -21.63
C ARG A 38 17.99 3.72 -21.43
N LEU A 39 17.42 4.73 -20.74
CA LEU A 39 15.98 4.88 -20.58
C LEU A 39 15.41 5.61 -21.81
N PRO A 40 14.38 5.07 -22.48
CA PRO A 40 13.82 5.70 -23.68
C PRO A 40 13.09 7.01 -23.34
N GLY A 41 13.03 7.93 -24.32
CA GLY A 41 12.26 9.17 -24.19
C GLY A 41 12.83 10.14 -23.15
N ASN A 42 11.96 10.74 -22.33
CA ASN A 42 12.38 11.63 -21.26
C ASN A 42 12.67 10.81 -19.99
N ALA A 43 13.96 10.56 -19.74
CA ALA A 43 14.41 9.71 -18.65
C ALA A 43 13.88 10.15 -17.26
N VAL A 44 13.79 11.46 -17.01
CA VAL A 44 13.28 11.99 -15.73
C VAL A 44 11.79 11.64 -15.57
N LYS A 45 10.98 11.90 -16.61
CA LYS A 45 9.54 11.63 -16.56
C LYS A 45 9.22 10.14 -16.47
N GLU A 46 9.95 9.30 -17.19
CA GLU A 46 9.80 7.85 -17.10
C GLU A 46 10.18 7.33 -15.71
N PHE A 47 11.27 7.85 -15.13
CA PHE A 47 11.67 7.51 -13.78
C PHE A 47 10.63 7.94 -12.73
N GLU A 48 10.09 9.16 -12.83
CA GLU A 48 9.02 9.64 -11.96
C GLU A 48 7.76 8.79 -12.07
N HIS A 49 7.35 8.46 -13.29
CA HIS A 49 6.18 7.62 -13.54
C HIS A 49 6.36 6.23 -12.92
N LEU A 50 7.54 5.63 -13.12
CA LEU A 50 7.90 4.34 -12.52
C LEU A 50 7.83 4.42 -10.99
N LEU A 51 8.42 5.43 -10.37
CA LEU A 51 8.40 5.58 -8.92
C LEU A 51 6.97 5.72 -8.37
N GLY A 52 6.14 6.54 -9.01
CA GLY A 52 4.74 6.72 -8.62
C GLY A 52 3.91 5.44 -8.78
N LEU A 53 4.12 4.71 -9.88
CA LEU A 53 3.46 3.43 -10.14
C LEU A 53 3.85 2.35 -9.12
N TRP A 54 5.14 2.23 -8.80
CA TRP A 54 5.60 1.29 -7.77
C TRP A 54 5.11 1.66 -6.37
N ALA A 55 5.02 2.96 -6.04
CA ALA A 55 4.37 3.39 -4.81
C ALA A 55 2.93 2.87 -4.72
N LEU A 56 2.15 3.03 -5.80
CA LEU A 56 0.76 2.56 -5.86
C LEU A 56 0.68 1.03 -5.79
N ARG A 57 1.58 0.30 -6.46
CA ARG A 57 1.70 -1.17 -6.36
C ARG A 57 1.91 -1.64 -4.93
N PHE A 58 2.85 -1.03 -4.21
CA PHE A 58 3.11 -1.38 -2.80
C PHE A 58 1.94 -1.03 -1.88
N LEU A 59 1.26 0.09 -2.14
CA LEU A 59 0.07 0.48 -1.38
C LEU A 59 -1.08 -0.51 -1.59
N VAL A 60 -1.36 -0.88 -2.85
CA VAL A 60 -2.34 -1.92 -3.21
C VAL A 60 -1.96 -3.25 -2.57
N ALA A 61 -0.71 -3.69 -2.69
CA ALA A 61 -0.23 -4.92 -2.07
C ALA A 61 -0.43 -4.92 -0.53
N THR A 62 -0.17 -3.79 0.13
CA THR A 62 -0.41 -3.61 1.57
C THR A 62 -1.87 -3.80 1.94
N LEU A 63 -2.78 -3.25 1.14
CA LEU A 63 -4.22 -3.35 1.35
C LEU A 63 -4.74 -4.77 1.09
N THR A 64 -4.19 -5.46 0.08
CA THR A 64 -4.55 -6.84 -0.32
C THR A 64 -4.26 -7.88 0.76
N ILE A 65 -3.32 -7.65 1.69
CA ILE A 65 -3.03 -8.60 2.77
C ILE A 65 -4.28 -8.95 3.61
N THR A 66 -5.19 -7.99 3.80
CA THR A 66 -6.40 -8.21 4.60
C THR A 66 -7.40 -9.14 3.91
N PRO A 67 -7.87 -8.87 2.67
CA PRO A 67 -8.73 -9.82 1.95
C PRO A 67 -8.04 -11.16 1.73
N LEU A 68 -6.73 -11.18 1.46
CA LEU A 68 -5.99 -12.43 1.27
C LEU A 68 -6.09 -13.35 2.49
N ARG A 69 -5.95 -12.79 3.70
CA ARG A 69 -6.13 -13.51 4.95
C ARG A 69 -7.58 -13.90 5.20
N ASP A 70 -8.52 -12.98 4.98
CA ASP A 70 -9.92 -13.17 5.36
C ASP A 70 -10.66 -14.15 4.42
N LEU A 71 -10.30 -14.18 3.13
CA LEU A 71 -10.87 -15.04 2.09
C LEU A 71 -10.11 -16.36 1.92
N PHE A 72 -8.78 -16.31 1.84
CA PHE A 72 -7.95 -17.47 1.49
C PHE A 72 -7.19 -18.07 2.68
N GLY A 73 -7.25 -17.45 3.86
CA GLY A 73 -6.57 -17.94 5.07
C GLY A 73 -5.05 -17.73 5.08
N LEU A 74 -4.47 -17.06 4.07
CA LEU A 74 -3.02 -16.86 3.97
C LEU A 74 -2.55 -15.73 4.90
N ASN A 75 -1.67 -16.05 5.85
CA ASN A 75 -1.20 -15.09 6.85
C ASN A 75 0.07 -14.33 6.41
N CYS A 76 -0.12 -13.31 5.58
CA CYS A 76 0.95 -12.42 5.13
C CYS A 76 1.10 -11.14 5.98
N LEU A 77 0.52 -11.09 7.18
CA LEU A 77 0.49 -9.88 8.02
C LEU A 77 1.88 -9.33 8.36
N ARG A 78 2.90 -10.20 8.43
CA ARG A 78 4.28 -9.79 8.71
C ARG A 78 4.84 -8.81 7.69
N TYR A 79 4.42 -8.92 6.43
CA TYR A 79 4.91 -8.10 5.32
C TYR A 79 4.16 -6.76 5.20
N ARG A 80 3.04 -6.60 5.92
CA ARG A 80 2.18 -5.42 5.81
C ARG A 80 2.92 -4.13 6.14
N ARG A 81 3.74 -4.14 7.19
CA ARG A 81 4.53 -2.97 7.57
C ARG A 81 5.58 -2.64 6.51
N ALA A 82 6.27 -3.66 6.01
CA ALA A 82 7.34 -3.48 5.04
C ALA A 82 6.81 -2.93 3.70
N LEU A 83 5.70 -3.47 3.20
CA LEU A 83 5.05 -2.97 1.99
C LEU A 83 4.55 -1.53 2.16
N GLY A 84 3.98 -1.19 3.33
CA GLY A 84 3.55 0.18 3.61
C GLY A 84 4.72 1.18 3.66
N LEU A 85 5.86 0.77 4.22
CA LEU A 85 7.07 1.60 4.25
C LEU A 85 7.74 1.70 2.87
N LEU A 86 7.75 0.62 2.08
CA LEU A 86 8.19 0.67 0.69
C LEU A 86 7.34 1.65 -0.13
N ALA A 87 6.01 1.61 0.02
CA ALA A 87 5.13 2.59 -0.61
C ALA A 87 5.55 4.02 -0.23
N PHE A 88 5.77 4.30 1.06
CA PHE A 88 6.25 5.61 1.51
C PHE A 88 7.59 6.01 0.90
N TYR A 89 8.58 5.12 0.88
CA TYR A 89 9.89 5.43 0.29
C TYR A 89 9.79 5.71 -1.21
N TYR A 90 8.94 5.00 -1.93
CA TYR A 90 8.69 5.27 -3.35
C TYR A 90 7.96 6.59 -3.58
N VAL A 91 6.97 6.96 -2.74
CA VAL A 91 6.35 8.30 -2.81
C VAL A 91 7.39 9.38 -2.51
N LEU A 92 8.27 9.18 -1.52
CA LEU A 92 9.31 10.15 -1.17
C LEU A 92 10.34 10.30 -2.31
N MET A 93 10.77 9.20 -2.91
CA MET A 93 11.64 9.21 -4.09
C MET A 93 10.95 9.89 -5.28
N HIS A 94 9.66 9.60 -5.52
CA HIS A 94 8.87 10.24 -6.59
C HIS A 94 8.81 11.75 -6.40
N PHE A 95 8.46 12.21 -5.19
CA PHE A 95 8.46 13.64 -4.87
C PHE A 95 9.85 14.27 -4.98
N THR A 96 10.89 13.57 -4.56
CA THR A 96 12.28 14.04 -4.64
C THR A 96 12.75 14.14 -6.09
N ALA A 97 12.39 13.19 -6.95
CA ALA A 97 12.66 13.24 -8.38
C ALA A 97 11.98 14.46 -9.03
N TYR A 98 10.70 14.70 -8.70
CA TYR A 98 9.99 15.89 -9.14
C TYR A 98 10.69 17.19 -8.69
N MET A 99 11.09 17.29 -7.43
CA MET A 99 11.77 18.46 -6.88
C MET A 99 13.15 18.71 -7.50
N LEU A 100 13.98 17.67 -7.57
CA LEU A 100 15.40 17.79 -7.93
C LEU A 100 15.65 17.68 -9.42
N LEU A 101 14.97 16.75 -10.10
CA LEU A 101 15.27 16.38 -11.48
C LEU A 101 14.37 17.12 -12.47
N ASP A 102 13.05 17.19 -12.23
CA ASP A 102 12.12 17.87 -13.14
C ASP A 102 12.07 19.39 -12.89
N GLN A 103 11.90 19.80 -11.64
CA GLN A 103 11.77 21.21 -11.29
C GLN A 103 13.11 21.90 -11.02
N MET A 104 14.18 21.13 -10.78
CA MET A 104 15.53 21.63 -10.46
C MET A 104 15.53 22.65 -9.30
N LEU A 105 14.72 22.40 -8.27
CA LEU A 105 14.55 23.26 -7.09
C LEU A 105 14.12 24.70 -7.38
N ARG A 106 13.54 24.98 -8.54
CA ARG A 106 12.97 26.29 -8.86
C ARG A 106 11.66 26.50 -8.09
N ILE A 107 11.76 26.96 -6.84
CA ILE A 107 10.64 27.11 -5.91
C ILE A 107 9.44 27.89 -6.50
N PRO A 108 9.62 29.00 -7.24
CA PRO A 108 8.48 29.70 -7.84
C PRO A 108 7.71 28.84 -8.86
N ALA A 109 8.42 28.03 -9.64
CA ALA A 109 7.80 27.11 -10.61
C ALA A 109 7.02 26.03 -9.89
N ILE A 110 7.61 25.43 -8.85
CA ILE A 110 6.98 24.41 -8.00
C ILE A 110 5.66 24.92 -7.39
N VAL A 111 5.67 26.10 -6.78
CA VAL A 111 4.48 26.67 -6.14
C VAL A 111 3.39 26.94 -7.19
N ALA A 112 3.77 27.49 -8.35
CA ALA A 112 2.83 27.70 -9.45
C ALA A 112 2.23 26.39 -9.97
N ASP A 113 3.04 25.32 -10.03
CA ASP A 113 2.63 24.01 -10.51
C ASP A 113 1.64 23.36 -9.55
N ILE A 114 1.91 23.39 -8.24
CA ILE A 114 1.01 22.90 -7.19
C ILE A 114 -0.32 23.66 -7.20
N ALA A 115 -0.30 24.97 -7.44
CA ALA A 115 -1.51 25.79 -7.46
C ALA A 115 -2.36 25.58 -8.73
N ARG A 116 -1.71 25.34 -9.88
CA ARG A 116 -2.40 25.27 -11.19
C ARG A 116 -2.77 23.86 -11.62
N ARG A 117 -2.14 22.82 -11.04
CA ARG A 117 -2.36 21.42 -11.43
C ARG A 117 -2.99 20.62 -10.28
N PRO A 118 -4.32 20.38 -10.33
CA PRO A 118 -5.02 19.68 -9.26
C PRO A 118 -4.44 18.30 -8.92
N PHE A 119 -3.92 17.57 -9.91
CA PHE A 119 -3.31 16.26 -9.67
C PHE A 119 -2.09 16.37 -8.75
N ILE A 120 -1.26 17.41 -8.88
CA ILE A 120 -0.10 17.63 -8.01
C ILE A 120 -0.57 17.93 -6.60
N THR A 121 -1.59 18.79 -6.43
CA THR A 121 -2.17 19.08 -5.12
C THR A 121 -2.67 17.82 -4.41
N ILE A 122 -3.34 16.93 -5.14
CA ILE A 122 -3.82 15.63 -4.61
C ILE A 122 -2.63 14.76 -4.19
N GLY A 123 -1.58 14.70 -5.00
CA GLY A 123 -0.34 13.97 -4.66
C GLY A 123 0.33 14.51 -3.40
N MET A 124 0.43 15.83 -3.27
CA MET A 124 1.00 16.49 -2.09
C MET A 124 0.17 16.23 -0.83
N ALA A 125 -1.17 16.31 -0.93
CA ALA A 125 -2.06 15.98 0.18
C ALA A 125 -1.90 14.50 0.62
N ALA A 126 -1.79 13.59 -0.35
CA ALA A 126 -1.53 12.17 -0.09
C ALA A 126 -0.18 11.95 0.62
N LEU A 127 0.89 12.62 0.17
CA LEU A 127 2.21 12.58 0.81
C LEU A 127 2.14 13.07 2.26
N VAL A 128 1.51 14.23 2.51
CA VAL A 128 1.37 14.79 3.87
C VAL A 128 0.63 13.83 4.79
N MET A 129 -0.45 13.19 4.31
CA MET A 129 -1.15 12.17 5.09
C MET A 129 -0.33 10.90 5.31
N LEU A 130 0.57 10.55 4.38
CA LEU A 130 1.39 9.35 4.46
C LEU A 130 2.57 9.48 5.44
N ILE A 131 3.11 10.69 5.63
CA ILE A 131 4.20 10.97 6.59
C ILE A 131 3.90 10.45 8.01
N PRO A 132 2.79 10.81 8.68
CA PRO A 132 2.51 10.34 10.03
C PRO A 132 2.32 8.82 10.08
N LEU A 133 1.84 8.18 9.01
CA LEU A 133 1.74 6.71 8.93
C LEU A 133 3.12 6.05 8.91
N ALA A 134 4.05 6.60 8.12
CA ALA A 134 5.43 6.11 8.09
C ALA A 134 6.13 6.30 9.45
N LEU A 135 6.03 7.50 10.03
CA LEU A 135 6.64 7.81 11.34
C LEU A 135 6.10 6.93 12.47
N THR A 136 4.83 6.53 12.40
CA THR A 136 4.18 5.67 13.41
C THR A 136 4.18 4.18 13.05
N SER A 137 4.93 3.78 12.02
CA SER A 137 5.09 2.38 11.59
C SER A 137 6.18 1.63 12.37
N ASN A 138 6.27 1.85 13.68
CA ASN A 138 7.24 1.18 14.56
C ASN A 138 6.54 0.57 15.80
N ASN A 139 7.22 -0.36 16.49
CA ASN A 139 6.63 -1.07 17.63
C ASN A 139 6.33 -0.14 18.81
N TRP A 140 7.11 0.92 18.99
CA TRP A 140 6.94 1.88 20.06
C TRP A 140 5.64 2.68 19.89
N SER A 141 5.38 3.24 18.70
CA SER A 141 4.17 4.00 18.39
C SER A 141 2.91 3.14 18.49
N ILE A 142 2.96 1.88 18.07
CA ILE A 142 1.84 0.94 18.21
C ILE A 142 1.48 0.75 19.69
N ARG A 143 2.48 0.55 20.55
CA ARG A 143 2.28 0.37 21.99
C ARG A 143 1.80 1.67 22.67
N LYS A 144 2.38 2.82 22.30
CA LYS A 144 2.09 4.12 22.92
C LYS A 144 0.74 4.69 22.53
N LEU A 145 0.33 4.58 21.26
CA LEU A 145 -0.90 5.19 20.75
C LEU A 145 -2.13 4.29 20.87
N GLY A 146 -1.95 2.97 21.00
CA GLY A 146 -3.04 2.00 21.18
C GLY A 146 -4.13 2.14 20.11
N GLN A 147 -5.38 2.37 20.53
CA GLN A 147 -6.52 2.49 19.60
C GLN A 147 -6.44 3.70 18.66
N ARG A 148 -5.75 4.78 19.06
CA ARG A 148 -5.54 5.96 18.18
C ARG A 148 -4.68 5.60 16.98
N TRP A 149 -3.73 4.67 17.13
CA TRP A 149 -2.91 4.16 16.02
C TRP A 149 -3.76 3.56 14.91
N ASN A 150 -4.78 2.77 15.29
CA ASN A 150 -5.71 2.18 14.34
C ASN A 150 -6.54 3.23 13.61
N LYS A 151 -6.96 4.32 14.28
CA LYS A 151 -7.68 5.43 13.65
C LYS A 151 -6.79 6.17 12.66
N LEU A 152 -5.56 6.52 13.06
CA LEU A 152 -4.57 7.18 12.21
C LEU A 152 -4.30 6.35 10.94
N HIS A 153 -4.07 5.05 11.07
CA HIS A 153 -3.78 4.18 9.94
C HIS A 153 -4.98 3.91 9.01
N ARG A 154 -6.19 4.39 9.33
CA ARG A 154 -7.31 4.42 8.36
C ARG A 154 -7.07 5.44 7.26
N LEU A 155 -6.21 6.44 7.46
CA LEU A 155 -5.82 7.37 6.39
C LEU A 155 -5.22 6.64 5.19
N ALA A 156 -4.67 5.44 5.36
CA ALA A 156 -4.19 4.61 4.26
C ALA A 156 -5.25 4.38 3.16
N TYR A 157 -6.55 4.37 3.52
CA TYR A 157 -7.64 4.24 2.57
C TYR A 157 -7.84 5.51 1.74
N VAL A 158 -7.78 6.67 2.40
CA VAL A 158 -7.86 7.97 1.74
C VAL A 158 -6.65 8.17 0.83
N ILE A 159 -5.45 7.82 1.32
CA ILE A 159 -4.20 7.90 0.55
C ILE A 159 -4.26 6.98 -0.68
N ALA A 160 -4.84 5.78 -0.56
CA ALA A 160 -4.99 4.88 -1.71
C ALA A 160 -5.94 5.43 -2.78
N ALA A 161 -7.08 5.99 -2.36
CA ALA A 161 -8.00 6.65 -3.27
C ALA A 161 -7.36 7.88 -3.94
N ALA A 162 -6.69 8.73 -3.16
CA ALA A 162 -5.97 9.89 -3.65
C ALA A 162 -4.84 9.51 -4.61
N GLY A 163 -4.08 8.45 -4.31
CA GLY A 163 -3.00 7.94 -5.16
C GLY A 163 -3.51 7.39 -6.49
N ALA A 164 -4.62 6.65 -6.49
CA ALA A 164 -5.25 6.17 -7.73
C ALA A 164 -5.79 7.34 -8.58
N LEU A 165 -6.43 8.33 -7.95
CA LEU A 165 -6.92 9.52 -8.62
C LEU A 165 -5.77 10.37 -9.20
N HIS A 166 -4.72 10.59 -8.41
CA HIS A 166 -3.50 11.27 -8.85
C HIS A 166 -2.89 10.57 -10.07
N PHE A 167 -2.77 9.24 -10.04
CA PHE A 167 -2.26 8.45 -11.16
C PHE A 167 -3.13 8.57 -12.42
N ALA A 168 -4.45 8.56 -12.26
CA ALA A 168 -5.40 8.70 -13.37
C ALA A 168 -5.33 10.07 -14.04
N MET A 169 -5.15 11.13 -13.24
CA MET A 169 -5.08 12.52 -13.72
C MET A 169 -3.70 12.91 -14.28
N ALA A 170 -2.67 12.10 -14.04
CA ALA A 170 -1.31 12.35 -14.52
C ALA A 170 -1.15 12.15 -16.04
N VAL A 171 -2.11 11.45 -16.68
CA VAL A 171 -2.13 11.19 -18.12
C VAL A 171 -3.25 11.96 -18.81
N LYS A 172 -3.06 12.27 -20.10
CA LYS A 172 -4.10 12.95 -20.90
C LYS A 172 -5.32 12.08 -21.15
N VAL A 173 -5.10 10.77 -21.34
CA VAL A 173 -6.15 9.78 -21.58
C VAL A 173 -5.91 8.62 -20.63
N VAL A 174 -6.96 8.24 -19.90
CA VAL A 174 -6.91 7.14 -18.94
C VAL A 174 -6.80 5.82 -19.71
N GLY A 175 -5.64 5.18 -19.62
CA GLY A 175 -5.37 3.91 -20.28
C GLY A 175 -5.75 2.68 -19.44
N PRO A 176 -5.55 1.47 -19.98
CA PRO A 176 -5.88 0.22 -19.28
C PRO A 176 -5.18 0.06 -17.93
N GLU A 177 -3.93 0.53 -17.81
CA GLU A 177 -3.18 0.45 -16.56
C GLU A 177 -3.82 1.31 -15.46
N GLN A 178 -4.20 2.55 -15.76
CA GLN A 178 -4.88 3.44 -14.83
C GLN A 178 -6.23 2.87 -14.40
N VAL A 179 -7.03 2.37 -15.36
CA VAL A 179 -8.31 1.72 -15.08
C VAL A 179 -8.12 0.52 -14.14
N LEU A 180 -7.10 -0.32 -14.38
CA LEU A 180 -6.80 -1.47 -13.53
C LEU A 180 -6.55 -1.03 -12.08
N TYR A 181 -5.70 -0.02 -11.83
CA TYR A 181 -5.43 0.42 -10.46
C TYR A 181 -6.63 1.11 -9.81
N ILE A 182 -7.43 1.88 -10.56
CA ILE A 182 -8.69 2.46 -10.05
C ILE A 182 -9.62 1.35 -9.58
N VAL A 183 -9.82 0.32 -10.42
CA VAL A 183 -10.69 -0.83 -10.10
C VAL A 183 -10.15 -1.58 -8.89
N LEU A 184 -8.84 -1.91 -8.86
CA LEU A 184 -8.23 -2.62 -7.74
C LEU A 184 -8.39 -1.86 -6.42
N VAL A 185 -8.08 -0.56 -6.40
CA VAL A 185 -8.24 0.27 -5.21
C VAL A 185 -9.70 0.33 -4.79
N THR A 186 -10.62 0.54 -5.74
CA THR A 186 -12.06 0.60 -5.47
C THR A 186 -12.56 -0.71 -4.85
N LEU A 187 -12.20 -1.86 -5.41
CA LEU A 187 -12.56 -3.18 -4.88
C LEU A 187 -11.99 -3.42 -3.48
N LEU A 188 -10.73 -3.02 -3.23
CA LEU A 188 -10.09 -3.18 -1.91
C LEU A 188 -10.75 -2.29 -0.85
N LEU A 189 -11.14 -1.07 -1.20
CA LEU A 189 -11.87 -0.16 -0.32
C LEU A 189 -13.30 -0.65 -0.07
N ALA A 190 -14.00 -1.13 -1.10
CA ALA A 190 -15.33 -1.72 -0.99
C ALA A 190 -15.31 -2.97 -0.09
N TRP A 191 -14.33 -3.85 -0.27
CA TRP A 191 -14.12 -5.01 0.61
C TRP A 191 -14.00 -4.59 2.07
N ARG A 192 -13.29 -3.49 2.35
CA ARG A 192 -13.13 -3.00 3.73
C ARG A 192 -14.45 -2.58 4.38
N ALA A 193 -15.36 -1.98 3.61
CA ALA A 193 -16.70 -1.62 4.10
C ALA A 193 -17.54 -2.87 4.44
N VAL A 194 -17.48 -3.89 3.59
CA VAL A 194 -18.26 -5.14 3.73
C VAL A 194 -17.60 -6.16 4.68
N ARG A 195 -16.33 -5.97 5.03
CA ARG A 195 -15.55 -6.89 5.87
C ARG A 195 -16.21 -7.19 7.23
N THR A 196 -16.67 -6.16 7.94
CA THR A 196 -17.23 -6.33 9.29
C THR A 196 -18.50 -7.19 9.27
N PRO A 197 -19.51 -6.93 8.41
CA PRO A 197 -20.67 -7.80 8.29
C PRO A 197 -20.30 -9.21 7.79
N PHE A 198 -19.38 -9.33 6.83
CA PHE A 198 -18.92 -10.64 6.34
C PHE A 198 -18.32 -11.53 7.44
N LEU A 199 -17.42 -10.98 8.27
CA LEU A 199 -16.80 -11.73 9.36
C LEU A 199 -17.81 -12.10 10.47
N ARG A 200 -18.83 -11.27 10.70
CA ARG A 200 -19.92 -11.57 11.65
C ARG A 200 -20.76 -12.75 11.14
N TRP A 201 -21.18 -12.70 9.88
CA TRP A 201 -21.93 -13.78 9.22
C TRP A 201 -21.18 -15.11 9.22
N LYS A 202 -19.88 -15.09 8.89
CA LYS A 202 -19.03 -16.31 8.90
C LYS A 202 -18.96 -16.92 10.30
N ARG A 203 -18.79 -16.10 11.35
CA ARG A 203 -18.77 -16.58 12.75
C ARG A 203 -20.11 -17.20 13.16
N GLN A 204 -21.23 -16.62 12.77
CA GLN A 204 -22.57 -17.14 13.06
C GLN A 204 -22.79 -18.52 12.40
N ARG A 205 -22.36 -18.70 11.15
CA ARG A 205 -22.43 -20.00 10.45
C ARG A 205 -21.60 -21.09 11.12
N THR A 206 -20.39 -20.76 11.60
CA THR A 206 -19.53 -21.74 12.31
C THR A 206 -20.01 -22.01 13.74
N ALA A 207 -20.72 -21.07 14.38
CA ALA A 207 -21.30 -21.27 15.71
C ALA A 207 -22.55 -22.17 15.66
N GLY A 208 -23.40 -22.03 14.64
CA GLY A 208 -24.60 -22.86 14.46
C GLY A 208 -24.31 -24.30 13.99
N THR A 209 -23.07 -24.63 13.64
CA THR A 209 -22.64 -25.97 13.20
C THR A 209 -21.90 -26.76 14.30
N ARG A 210 -21.71 -26.19 15.50
CA ARG A 210 -21.19 -26.96 16.64
C ARG A 210 -22.33 -27.80 17.23
N PRO A 211 -22.21 -29.14 17.30
CA PRO A 211 -23.19 -29.94 18.02
C PRO A 211 -23.27 -29.43 19.46
N HIS A 212 -24.49 -29.18 19.93
CA HIS A 212 -24.71 -28.98 21.36
C HIS A 212 -24.17 -30.23 22.05
N PRO A 213 -23.25 -30.13 23.04
CA PRO A 213 -22.92 -31.29 23.84
C PRO A 213 -24.23 -31.71 24.49
N ALA A 214 -24.77 -32.84 24.03
CA ALA A 214 -25.93 -33.45 24.63
C ALA A 214 -25.60 -33.59 26.11
N THR A 215 -26.44 -33.00 26.95
CA THR A 215 -26.43 -33.18 28.39
C THR A 215 -26.42 -34.67 28.68
N GLN A 216 -25.24 -35.22 28.91
CA GLN A 216 -25.04 -36.55 29.47
C GLN A 216 -25.37 -36.44 30.96
N LYS A 217 -26.67 -36.39 31.25
CA LYS A 217 -27.23 -36.57 32.59
C LYS A 217 -28.33 -37.62 32.48
N ALA A 218 -27.89 -38.87 32.38
CA ALA A 218 -28.67 -40.05 32.71
C ALA A 218 -27.73 -41.07 33.36
N ALA A 219 -28.20 -41.64 34.47
CA ALA A 219 -27.64 -42.73 35.28
C ALA A 219 -26.50 -42.39 36.27
N GLY A 220 -26.81 -42.60 37.56
CA GLY A 220 -25.89 -42.52 38.70
C GLY A 220 -26.63 -42.10 39.96
#